data_AF-A0A3B9YN25-F1
#
_entry.id   AF-A0A3B9YN25-F1
#
_cell.length_a   1.000
_cell.length_b   1.000
_cell.length_c   1.000
_cell.angle_alpha   90.00
_cell.angle_beta   90.00
_cell.angle_gamma   90.00
#
_symmetry.space_group_name_H-M   'P 1'
#
loop_
_entity.id
_entity.type
_entity.pdbx_description
1 polymer ?
#
loop_
_entity_poly.entity_id
_entity_poly.type
_entity_poly.pdbx_seq_one_letter_code
_entity_poly.pdbx_strand_id
1 'polypeptide(L)' 'AAMNGMALHGGVIPYSGTFLVFSDYCRPSIRLAALMGVRVIHVMTHDSIGLGEDGPT' A
#
# COMPACT_ATOMS: atom_id res chain seq x y z
N ALA A 1 -5.62 -5.69 -1.74
CA ALA A 1 -6.92 -6.01 -2.35
C ALA A 1 -8.10 -5.44 -1.55
N ALA A 2 -8.22 -5.72 -0.25
CA ALA A 2 -9.36 -5.30 0.59
C ALA A 2 -9.69 -3.80 0.48
N MET A 3 -8.68 -2.92 0.53
CA MET A 3 -8.92 -1.47 0.39
C MET A 3 -9.51 -1.05 -0.94
N ASN A 4 -9.14 -1.70 -2.05
CA ASN A 4 -9.74 -1.43 -3.34
C ASN A 4 -11.24 -1.76 -3.30
N GLY A 5 -11.60 -2.86 -2.62
CA GLY A 5 -12.99 -3.23 -2.35
C GLY A 5 -13.72 -2.20 -1.49
N MET A 6 -13.09 -1.70 -0.43
CA MET A 6 -13.66 -0.62 0.40
C MET A 6 -13.87 0.68 -0.38
N ALA A 7 -12.90 1.07 -1.22
CA ALA A 7 -13.02 2.25 -2.07
C ALA A 7 -14.13 2.10 -3.11
N LEU A 8 -14.30 0.90 -3.68
CA LEU A 8 -15.40 0.59 -4.62
C LEU A 8 -16.76 0.54 -3.94
N HIS A 9 -16.83 0.03 -2.70
CA HIS A 9 -18.05 0.02 -1.91
C HIS A 9 -18.51 1.45 -1.57
N GLY A 10 -17.56 2.36 -1.31
CA GLY A 10 -17.85 3.74 -0.95
C GLY A 10 -18.19 3.93 0.53
N GLY A 11 -18.33 5.21 0.91
CA GLY A 11 -18.59 5.64 2.30
C GLY A 11 -17.34 5.91 3.13
N VAL A 12 -16.16 5.50 2.66
CA VAL A 12 -14.87 5.73 3.32
C VAL A 12 -13.76 6.04 2.32
N ILE A 13 -12.70 6.72 2.78
CA ILE A 13 -11.42 6.80 2.06
C ILE A 13 -10.46 5.83 2.78
N PRO A 14 -10.25 4.62 2.27
CA PRO A 14 -9.45 3.63 2.96
C PRO A 14 -7.95 3.96 2.91
N TYR A 15 -7.25 3.66 4.01
CA TYR A 15 -5.80 3.71 4.09
C TYR A 15 -5.22 2.45 4.75
N SER A 16 -3.98 2.08 4.41
CA SER A 16 -3.24 0.99 5.07
C SER A 16 -1.77 1.35 5.23
N GLY A 17 -1.13 0.84 6.29
CA GLY A 17 0.30 0.99 6.55
C GLY A 17 1.10 -0.30 6.32
N THR A 18 2.30 -0.18 5.77
CA THR A 18 3.34 -1.24 5.76
C THR A 18 4.75 -0.64 5.60
N PHE A 19 5.80 -1.46 5.56
CA PHE A 19 7.16 -1.04 5.20
C PHE A 19 7.27 -0.91 3.68
N LEU A 20 8.07 0.04 3.18
CA LEU A 20 8.22 0.29 1.74
C LEU A 20 8.66 -0.97 0.99
N VAL A 21 9.58 -1.75 1.57
CA VAL A 21 10.07 -3.00 0.97
C VAL A 21 8.94 -4.02 0.74
N PHE A 22 7.93 -4.06 1.60
CA PHE A 22 6.78 -4.96 1.46
C PHE A 22 5.73 -4.45 0.46
N SER A 23 5.95 -3.31 -0.19
CA SER A 23 5.15 -2.91 -1.34
C SER A 23 5.17 -3.96 -2.46
N ASP A 24 6.21 -4.79 -2.53
CA ASP A 24 6.34 -5.90 -3.48
C ASP A 24 5.25 -6.94 -3.32
N TYR A 25 4.84 -7.24 -2.08
CA TYR A 25 3.71 -8.14 -1.80
C TYR A 25 2.38 -7.53 -2.24
N CYS A 26 2.27 -6.20 -2.20
CA CYS A 26 1.04 -5.47 -2.48
C CYS A 26 0.97 -4.94 -3.93
N ARG A 27 2.05 -5.05 -4.70
CA ARG A 27 2.23 -4.40 -6.01
C ARG A 27 1.09 -4.64 -6.99
N PRO A 28 0.54 -5.87 -7.15
CA PRO A 28 -0.61 -6.08 -8.03
C PRO A 28 -1.87 -5.33 -7.59
N SER A 29 -2.11 -5.22 -6.28
CA SER A 29 -3.26 -4.49 -5.73
C SER A 29 -3.14 -2.98 -5.92
N ILE A 30 -1.93 -2.43 -5.71
CA ILE A 30 -1.64 -1.00 -5.91
C ILE A 30 -1.82 -0.65 -7.40
N ARG A 31 -1.26 -1.48 -8.30
CA ARG A 31 -1.44 -1.32 -9.74
C ARG A 31 -2.92 -1.33 -10.14
N LEU A 32 -3.70 -2.26 -9.60
CA LEU A 32 -5.13 -2.35 -9.89
C LEU A 32 -5.90 -1.12 -9.40
N ALA A 33 -5.58 -0.59 -8.21
CA ALA A 33 -6.20 0.63 -7.71
C ALA A 33 -5.96 1.82 -8.66
N ALA A 34 -4.71 1.97 -9.14
CA ALA A 34 -4.34 2.99 -10.11
C ALA A 34 -5.08 2.82 -11.44
N LEU A 35 -5.19 1.59 -11.97
CA LEU A 35 -5.90 1.30 -13.21
C LEU A 35 -7.41 1.60 -13.11
N MET A 36 -8.02 1.34 -11.95
CA MET A 36 -9.44 1.61 -11.71
C MET A 36 -9.73 3.08 -11.37
N GLY A 37 -8.69 3.90 -11.12
CA GLY A 37 -8.87 5.29 -10.70
C GLY A 37 -9.54 5.44 -9.32
N VAL A 38 -9.45 4.44 -8.45
CA VAL A 38 -10.08 4.47 -7.12
C VAL A 38 -9.17 5.07 -6.07
N ARG A 39 -9.75 5.83 -5.14
CA ARG A 39 -9.00 6.54 -4.11
C ARG A 39 -8.67 5.62 -2.93
N VAL A 40 -7.47 5.06 -2.94
CA VAL A 40 -6.89 4.25 -1.86
C VAL A 40 -5.56 4.88 -1.42
N ILE A 41 -5.33 5.00 -0.11
CA ILE A 41 -4.10 5.59 0.44
C ILE A 41 -3.18 4.48 0.96
N HIS A 42 -2.02 4.30 0.33
CA HIS A 42 -0.99 3.39 0.80
C HIS A 42 0.07 4.18 1.59
N VAL A 43 0.15 3.94 2.90
CA VAL A 43 1.17 4.51 3.78
C VAL A 43 2.34 3.53 3.84
N MET A 44 3.51 4.00 3.42
CA MET A 44 4.74 3.20 3.39
C MET A 44 5.79 3.89 4.26
N THR A 45 6.34 3.14 5.21
CA THR A 45 7.35 3.60 6.17
C THR A 45 8.66 2.82 5.97
N HIS A 46 9.72 3.13 6.73
CA HIS A 46 11.01 2.43 6.63
C HIS A 46 11.50 2.40 5.17
N ASP A 47 11.64 3.61 4.61
CA ASP A 47 11.76 3.86 3.18
C ASP A 47 13.20 3.74 2.65
N SER A 48 14.15 3.41 3.52
CA SER A 48 15.57 3.49 3.22
C SER A 48 16.40 2.63 4.15
N ILE A 49 17.70 2.60 3.89
CA ILE A 49 18.73 2.03 4.76
C ILE A 49 18.74 2.62 6.18
N GLY A 50 18.05 3.74 6.43
CA GLY A 50 17.89 4.32 7.76
C GLY A 50 17.12 3.43 8.75
N LEU A 51 16.50 2.35 8.28
CA LEU A 51 15.91 1.28 9.09
C LEU A 51 16.96 0.54 9.96
N GLY A 52 18.21 0.38 9.47
CA GLY A 52 19.29 -0.21 10.25
C GLY A 52 19.29 -1.73 10.34
N GLU A 53 19.17 -2.26 11.56
CA GLU A 53 19.52 -3.63 11.95
C GLU A 53 18.60 -4.71 11.39
N ASP A 54 17.39 -4.36 10.93
CA ASP A 54 16.49 -5.28 10.24
C ASP A 54 17.11 -5.83 8.93
N GLY A 55 18.10 -5.13 8.38
CA GLY A 55 18.96 -5.65 7.34
C GLY A 55 18.43 -5.48 5.91
N PRO A 56 18.98 -6.22 4.94
CA PRO A 56 18.80 -5.94 3.52
C PRO A 56 17.58 -6.61 2.88
N THR A 57 16.81 -7.40 3.63
CA THR A 57 15.62 -8.09 3.12
C THR A 57 14.44 -7.15 3.00
#